data_AF-A0A962F9B0-F1
#
_entry.id   AF-A0A962F9B0-F1
#
_cell.length_a   1.000
_cell.length_b   1.000
_cell.length_c   1.000
_cell.angle_alpha   90.00
_cell.angle_beta   90.00
_cell.angle_gamma   90.00
#
_symmetry.space_group_name_H-M   'P 1'
#
loop_
_entity.id
_entity.type
_entity.pdbx_description
1 polymer ?
#
loop_
_entity_poly.entity_id
_entity_poly.type
_entity_poly.pdbx_seq_one_letter_code
_entity_poly.pdbx_strand_id
1 'polypeptide(L)' 'MRDEPARTIEVDYAALAQALEAVAPKARIATDPLRTLCYGTDASFYRLTPKIVLTVENEAEVVGALALC' A
#
# COMPACT_ATOMS: atom_id res chain seq x y z
N MET A 1 4.82 -4.87 32.95
CA MET A 1 4.87 -4.48 31.52
C MET A 1 3.44 -4.12 31.17
N ARG A 2 3.09 -2.82 31.20
CA ARG A 2 1.74 -2.37 30.83
C ARG A 2 1.70 -2.32 29.31
N ASP A 3 0.84 -3.11 28.69
CA ASP A 3 0.53 -2.98 27.27
C ASP A 3 -0.13 -1.60 27.07
N GLU A 4 0.58 -0.66 26.46
CA GLU A 4 -0.05 0.55 25.94
C GLU A 4 -0.93 0.16 24.74
N PRO A 5 -2.19 0.63 24.66
CA PRO A 5 -3.01 0.37 23.50
C PRO A 5 -2.33 0.96 22.26
N ALA A 6 -2.14 0.14 21.23
CA ALA A 6 -1.59 0.57 19.96
C ALA A 6 -2.39 1.77 19.45
N ARG A 7 -1.72 2.92 19.30
CA ARG A 7 -2.32 4.15 18.81
C ARG A 7 -2.83 3.89 17.38
N THR A 8 -4.15 3.83 17.20
CA THR A 8 -4.75 3.69 15.87
C THR A 8 -4.61 5.02 15.15
N ILE A 9 -3.73 5.06 14.14
CA ILE A 9 -3.64 6.18 13.22
C ILE A 9 -4.65 5.94 12.11
N GLU A 10 -5.61 6.85 11.96
CA GLU A 10 -6.53 6.83 10.83
C GLU A 10 -5.78 7.30 9.59
N VAL A 11 -5.71 6.44 8.57
CA VAL A 11 -4.97 6.70 7.33
C VAL A 11 -5.96 7.00 6.22
N ASP A 12 -5.80 8.14 5.55
CA ASP A 12 -6.54 8.47 4.33
C ASP A 12 -5.87 7.80 3.12
N TYR A 13 -6.32 6.59 2.82
CA TYR A 13 -5.82 5.83 1.68
C TYR A 13 -6.18 6.45 0.32
N ALA A 14 -7.23 7.27 0.23
CA ALA A 14 -7.58 7.94 -1.03
C ALA A 14 -6.58 9.05 -1.33
N ALA A 15 -6.24 9.86 -0.32
CA ALA A 15 -5.21 10.89 -0.43
C ALA A 15 -3.83 10.27 -0.72
N LEU A 16 -3.48 9.17 -0.05
CA LEU A 16 -2.22 8.46 -0.31
C LEU A 16 -2.16 7.91 -1.75
N ALA A 17 -3.22 7.27 -2.24
CA ALA A 17 -3.28 6.75 -3.61
C ALA A 17 -3.09 7.88 -4.65
N GLN A 18 -3.65 9.06 -4.38
CA GLN A 18 -3.45 10.23 -5.25
C GLN A 18 -2.01 10.75 -5.19
N ALA A 19 -1.39 10.82 -4.01
CA ALA A 19 0.00 11.25 -3.86
C ALA A 19 0.97 10.31 -4.59
N LEU A 20 0.70 9.01 -4.59
CA LEU A 20 1.51 8.00 -5.29
C LEU A 20 1.49 8.16 -6.83
N GLU A 21 0.52 8.88 -7.40
CA GLU A 21 0.53 9.19 -8.85
C GLU A 21 1.72 10.07 -9.28
N ALA A 22 2.38 10.74 -8.32
CA ALA A 22 3.65 11.44 -8.57
C ALA A 22 4.86 10.51 -8.69
N VAL A 23 4.75 9.27 -8.21
CA VAL A 23 5.81 8.25 -8.20
C VAL A 23 5.68 7.31 -9.40
N ALA A 24 4.46 6.88 -9.72
CA ALA A 24 4.20 5.96 -10.83
C ALA A 24 2.86 6.27 -11.52
N PRO A 25 2.68 5.89 -12.79
CA PRO A 25 1.40 6.05 -13.48
C PRO A 25 0.27 5.34 -12.74
N LYS A 26 -0.94 5.93 -12.75
CA LYS A 26 -2.15 5.39 -12.10
C LYS A 26 -2.42 3.90 -12.38
N ALA A 27 -2.09 3.40 -13.58
CA ALA A 27 -2.25 1.99 -13.93
C ALA A 27 -1.45 1.01 -13.03
N ARG A 28 -0.34 1.49 -12.44
CA ARG A 28 0.52 0.76 -11.50
C ARG A 28 0.10 0.91 -10.03
N ILE A 29 -1.00 1.62 -9.75
CA ILE A 29 -1.57 1.81 -8.43
C ILE A 29 -2.91 1.08 -8.38
N ALA A 30 -2.96 -0.07 -7.71
CA ALA A 30 -4.16 -0.87 -7.56
C ALA A 30 -4.83 -0.57 -6.21
N THR A 31 -6.06 -0.08 -6.27
CA THR A 31 -6.97 0.09 -5.13
C THR A 31 -8.26 -0.70 -5.29
N ASP A 32 -8.46 -1.34 -6.46
CA ASP A 32 -9.64 -2.15 -6.70
C ASP A 32 -9.59 -3.47 -5.93
N PRO A 33 -10.75 -4.00 -5.48
CA PRO A 33 -10.80 -5.21 -4.66
C PRO A 33 -10.20 -6.45 -5.32
N LEU A 34 -10.28 -6.56 -6.65
CA LEU A 34 -9.81 -7.75 -7.35
C LEU A 34 -8.28 -7.81 -7.35
N ARG A 35 -7.62 -6.74 -7.81
CA ARG A 35 -6.16 -6.67 -7.85
C ARG A 35 -5.57 -6.72 -6.44
N THR A 36 -6.13 -5.97 -5.49
CA THR A 36 -5.66 -6.00 -4.10
C THR A 36 -5.79 -7.39 -3.47
N LEU A 37 -6.88 -8.12 -3.74
CA LEU A 37 -7.04 -9.51 -3.31
C LEU A 37 -6.01 -10.44 -3.95
N CYS A 38 -5.80 -10.32 -5.26
CA CYS A 38 -4.83 -11.15 -5.99
C CYS A 38 -3.40 -10.94 -5.49
N TYR A 39 -3.00 -9.70 -5.23
CA TYR A 39 -1.65 -9.39 -4.72
C TYR A 39 -1.48 -9.66 -3.22
N GLY A 40 -2.55 -9.62 -2.43
CA GLY A 40 -2.54 -9.93 -1.00
C GLY A 40 -2.60 -11.42 -0.67
N THR A 41 -2.72 -12.27 -1.68
CA THR A 41 -2.74 -13.73 -1.51
C THR A 41 -1.32 -14.26 -1.70
N ASP A 42 -0.65 -14.58 -0.60
CA ASP A 42 0.56 -15.41 -0.65
C ASP A 42 0.18 -16.90 -0.78
N ALA A 43 1.10 -17.74 -1.27
CA ALA A 43 0.93 -19.18 -1.40
C ALA A 43 0.85 -19.92 -0.05
N SER A 44 0.91 -19.20 1.06
CA SER A 44 0.79 -19.70 2.43
C SER A 44 -0.49 -19.13 3.10
N PHE A 45 -0.95 -19.76 4.18
CA PHE A 45 -2.27 -19.47 4.82
C PHE A 45 -2.46 -18.04 5.36
N TYR A 46 -1.44 -17.18 5.29
CA TYR A 46 -1.55 -15.79 5.71
C TYR A 46 -2.20 -14.96 4.60
N ARG A 47 -3.42 -14.50 4.88
CA ARG A 47 -4.13 -13.56 4.02
C ARG A 47 -4.08 -12.18 4.66
N LEU A 48 -3.38 -11.26 4.02
CA LEU A 48 -3.50 -9.84 4.29
C LEU A 48 -3.96 -9.17 3.00
N THR A 49 -5.21 -8.70 2.95
CA THR A 49 -5.70 -7.92 1.81
C THR A 49 -5.24 -6.47 1.96
N PRO A 50 -4.29 -5.99 1.14
CA PRO A 50 -3.81 -4.60 1.21
C PRO A 50 -4.91 -3.61 0.80
N LYS A 51 -4.79 -2.36 1.25
CA LYS A 51 -5.65 -1.25 0.81
C LYS A 51 -5.20 -0.63 -0.51
N ILE A 52 -3.90 -0.64 -0.76
CA ILE A 52 -3.25 -0.12 -1.97
C ILE A 52 -2.11 -1.07 -2.33
N VAL A 53 -1.92 -1.34 -3.62
CA VAL A 53 -0.72 -2.02 -4.14
C VAL A 53 -0.08 -1.13 -5.20
N LEU A 54 1.17 -0.75 -4.99
CA LEU A 54 1.98 0.00 -5.94
C LEU A 54 2.98 -0.95 -6.63
N THR A 55 2.99 -0.96 -7.96
CA THR A 55 4.03 -1.64 -8.75
C THR A 55 5.12 -0.64 -9.13
N VAL A 56 6.33 -0.88 -8.67
CA VAL A 56 7.52 -0.06 -8.96
C VAL A 56 8.43 -0.75 -9.97
N GLU A 57 9.12 0.03 -10.80
CA GLU A 57 10.00 -0.46 -11.87
C GLU A 57 11.49 -0.23 -11.57
N ASN A 58 11.81 0.69 -10.67
CA ASN A 58 13.20 1.04 -10.34
C ASN A 58 13.34 1.52 -8.88
N GLU A 59 14.58 1.64 -8.43
CA GLU A 59 14.92 2.03 -7.06
C GLU A 59 14.43 3.44 -6.69
N ALA A 60 14.47 4.39 -7.63
CA ALA A 60 14.03 5.76 -7.34
C ALA A 60 12.53 5.82 -7.00
N GLU A 61 11.71 4.99 -7.65
CA GLU A 61 10.29 4.87 -7.33
C GLU A 61 10.05 4.24 -5.96
N VAL A 62 10.87 3.27 -5.54
CA VAL A 62 10.82 2.71 -4.18
C VAL A 62 11.07 3.80 -3.14
N VAL A 63 12.13 4.60 -3.33
CA VAL A 63 12.46 5.71 -2.43
C VAL A 63 11.34 6.73 -2.39
N GLY A 64 10.76 7.08 -3.54
CA GLY A 64 9.61 7.99 -3.62
C GLY A 64 8.38 7.47 -2.88
N ALA A 65 8.07 6.19 -3.01
CA ALA A 65 6.94 5.57 -2.32
C ALA A 65 7.12 5.54 -0.80
N LEU A 66 8.34 5.22 -0.32
CA LEU A 66 8.66 5.22 1.11
C LEU A 66 8.61 6.61 1.74
N ALA A 67 8.92 7.67 0.98
CA ALA A 67 8.82 9.05 1.48
C ALA A 67 7.36 9.52 1.71
N LEU A 68 6.38 8.83 1.13
CA LEU A 68 4.96 9.14 1.22
C LEU A 68 4.20 8.30 2.25
N CYS A 69 4.83 7.26 2.84
CA CYS A 69 4.24 6.32 3.80
C CYS A 69 4.79 6.53 5.21
#